data_AF-A0AAW9B8E4-F1
#
_entry.id   AF-A0AAW9B8E4-F1
#
_cell.length_a   1.000
_cell.length_b   1.000
_cell.length_c   1.000
_cell.angle_alpha   90.00
_cell.angle_beta   90.00
_cell.angle_gamma   90.00
#
_symmetry.space_group_name_H-M   'P 1'
#
loop_
_entity.id
_entity.type
_entity.pdbx_description
1 polymer ?
#
loop_
_entity_poly.entity_id
_entity_poly.type
_entity_poly.pdbx_seq_one_letter_code
_entity_poly.pdbx_strand_id
1 'polypeptide(L)'
;HPLTFFADWKGTGTPVTHIASRNGQIMTVSLYDSGSNYNCCIAAQSGSGKSFLVNEIISSYLSEGGQCWVIDVGRSYEKLCEVYDGEFLQFGRDSGICLNPFEIVEDYDEEADVLVGLLAAMAAPTQSLTDFQMANLKRQTRELWEKKGRAMLVDDVAEALKNHEDRR
;
A
#
# COMPACT_ATOMS: atom_id res chain seq x y z
N HIS A 1 13.71 -22.96 -0.34
CA HIS A 1 13.90 -23.58 0.99
C HIS A 1 12.61 -23.44 1.77
N PRO A 2 12.05 -24.52 2.31
CA PRO A 2 10.87 -24.44 3.16
C PRO A 2 11.18 -23.61 4.41
N LEU A 3 10.26 -22.73 4.79
CA LEU A 3 10.35 -21.93 6.00
C LEU A 3 10.36 -22.87 7.21
N THR A 4 11.42 -22.83 8.01
CA THR A 4 11.62 -23.80 9.08
C THR A 4 11.56 -23.11 10.45
N PHE A 5 10.47 -23.31 11.19
CA PHE A 5 10.32 -22.77 12.54
C PHE A 5 11.06 -23.64 13.56
N PHE A 6 11.82 -22.99 14.45
CA PHE A 6 12.69 -23.67 15.42
C PHE A 6 12.02 -23.94 16.78
N ALA A 7 10.89 -23.31 17.07
CA ALA A 7 10.18 -23.45 18.34
C ALA A 7 8.79 -24.06 18.13
N ASP A 8 8.37 -24.84 19.12
CA ASP A 8 7.05 -25.44 19.20
C ASP A 8 6.10 -24.56 20.03
N TRP A 9 4.91 -24.31 19.50
CA TRP A 9 3.87 -23.54 20.19
C TRP A 9 2.49 -24.01 19.73
N LYS A 10 1.46 -23.85 20.56
CA LYS A 10 0.09 -24.30 20.22
C LYS A 10 -0.53 -23.44 19.10
N GLY A 11 -0.08 -22.20 18.96
CA GLY A 11 -0.73 -21.23 18.09
C GLY A 11 -1.60 -20.23 18.85
N THR A 12 -2.21 -19.31 18.11
CA THR A 12 -3.05 -18.23 18.65
C THR A 12 -4.44 -18.71 19.09
N GLY A 13 -4.91 -19.84 18.56
CA GLY A 13 -6.21 -20.43 18.89
C GLY A 13 -7.01 -20.77 17.63
N THR A 14 -7.42 -19.76 16.87
CA THR A 14 -8.22 -19.90 15.66
C THR A 14 -7.36 -20.50 14.52
N PRO A 15 -7.79 -21.63 13.91
CA PRO A 15 -6.98 -22.37 12.95
C PRO A 15 -7.03 -21.79 11.53
N VAL A 16 -6.55 -20.56 11.33
CA VAL A 16 -6.52 -19.93 10.00
C VAL A 16 -5.27 -20.36 9.22
N THR A 17 -4.08 -19.91 9.64
CA THR A 17 -2.82 -20.30 9.00
C THR A 17 -2.22 -21.50 9.71
N HIS A 18 -1.94 -22.58 8.96
CA HIS A 18 -1.28 -23.76 9.50
C HIS A 18 0.23 -23.73 9.26
N ILE A 19 1.00 -23.91 10.32
CA ILE A 19 2.46 -23.88 10.30
C ILE A 19 2.99 -25.16 10.95
N ALA A 20 3.96 -25.82 10.31
CA ALA A 20 4.63 -26.97 10.89
C ALA A 20 5.99 -26.59 11.49
N SER A 21 6.26 -27.05 12.71
CA SER A 21 7.58 -26.96 13.33
C SER A 21 8.52 -28.08 12.83
N ARG A 22 9.82 -27.99 13.12
CA ARG A 22 10.79 -29.07 12.84
C ARG A 22 10.45 -30.40 13.49
N ASN A 23 9.79 -30.36 14.64
CA ASN A 23 9.44 -31.54 15.41
C ASN A 23 8.11 -32.16 14.94
N GLY A 24 7.50 -31.61 13.88
CA GLY A 24 6.22 -32.08 13.34
C GLY A 24 5.00 -31.55 14.08
N GLN A 25 5.16 -30.63 15.02
CA GLN A 25 4.03 -30.00 15.70
C GLN A 25 3.36 -29.00 14.75
N ILE A 26 2.04 -29.15 14.60
CA ILE A 26 1.21 -28.17 13.91
C ILE A 26 0.91 -27.01 14.86
N MET A 27 1.13 -25.80 14.37
CA MET A 27 0.86 -24.53 15.04
C MET A 27 -0.14 -23.76 14.19
N THR A 28 -1.12 -23.12 14.82
CA THR A 28 -2.11 -22.31 14.12
C THR A 28 -1.93 -20.83 14.40
N VAL A 29 -2.09 -19.99 13.38
CA VAL A 29 -1.97 -18.54 13.55
C VAL A 29 -3.15 -17.85 12.88
N SER A 30 -3.80 -16.97 13.64
CA SER A 30 -4.77 -16.00 13.16
C SER A 30 -4.35 -14.61 13.64
N LEU A 31 -4.28 -13.66 12.71
CA LEU A 31 -4.06 -12.25 13.00
C LEU A 31 -5.21 -11.61 13.80
N TYR A 32 -6.38 -12.26 13.83
CA TYR A 32 -7.57 -11.79 14.55
C TYR A 32 -7.65 -12.25 16.00
N ASP A 33 -6.74 -13.12 16.45
CA ASP A 33 -6.71 -13.60 17.84
C ASP A 33 -6.03 -12.61 18.82
N SER A 34 -5.79 -11.37 18.39
CA SER A 34 -5.14 -10.32 19.18
C SER A 34 -6.16 -9.52 20.01
N GLY A 35 -5.80 -9.22 21.28
CA GLY A 35 -6.64 -8.44 22.19
C GLY A 35 -6.56 -6.92 22.03
N SER A 36 -5.78 -6.40 21.08
CA SER A 36 -5.61 -4.95 20.85
C SER A 36 -5.81 -4.54 19.40
N ASN A 37 -4.92 -4.96 18.49
CA ASN A 37 -5.01 -4.69 17.06
C ASN A 37 -4.59 -5.93 16.24
N TYR A 38 -5.05 -5.99 14.99
CA TYR A 38 -4.85 -7.13 14.09
C TYR A 38 -3.67 -6.95 13.13
N ASN A 39 -2.72 -6.09 13.51
CA ASN A 39 -1.56 -5.80 12.66
C ASN A 39 -0.46 -6.85 12.87
N CYS A 40 0.19 -7.25 11.78
CA CYS A 40 1.31 -8.18 11.80
C CYS A 40 2.55 -7.55 11.15
N CYS A 41 3.72 -7.75 11.75
CA CYS A 41 4.99 -7.38 11.16
C CYS A 41 5.83 -8.64 10.89
N ILE A 42 6.22 -8.82 9.63
CA ILE A 42 7.09 -9.93 9.20
C ILE A 42 8.42 -9.33 8.73
N ALA A 43 9.48 -9.62 9.46
CA ALA A 43 10.84 -9.19 9.13
C ALA A 43 11.70 -10.42 8.76
N ALA A 44 12.31 -10.39 7.58
CA ALA A 44 13.24 -11.43 7.14
C ALA A 44 14.26 -10.85 6.14
N GLN A 45 15.46 -11.42 6.09
CA GLN A 45 16.45 -11.09 5.07
C GLN A 45 15.97 -11.55 3.68
N SER A 46 16.48 -10.89 2.63
CA SER A 46 16.21 -11.31 1.25
C SER A 46 16.57 -12.79 1.05
N GLY A 47 15.64 -13.57 0.48
CA GLY A 47 15.80 -15.01 0.29
C GLY A 47 15.45 -15.89 1.50
N SER A 48 15.13 -15.32 2.67
CA SER A 48 14.84 -16.10 3.90
C SER A 48 13.40 -16.61 4.02
N GLY A 49 12.60 -16.50 2.95
CA GLY A 49 11.24 -17.07 2.91
C GLY A 49 10.11 -16.13 3.34
N LYS A 50 10.32 -14.80 3.35
CA LYS A 50 9.24 -13.81 3.58
C LYS A 50 8.06 -14.02 2.64
N SER A 51 8.30 -14.04 1.32
CA SER A 51 7.23 -14.18 0.33
C SER A 51 6.53 -15.53 0.45
N PHE A 52 7.26 -16.59 0.81
CA PHE A 52 6.66 -17.90 1.08
C PHE A 52 5.68 -17.83 2.26
N LEU A 53 6.10 -17.27 3.40
CA LEU A 53 5.20 -17.11 4.56
C LEU A 53 3.97 -16.25 4.22
N VAL A 54 4.17 -15.14 3.52
CA VAL A 54 3.09 -14.23 3.15
C VAL A 54 2.11 -14.89 2.17
N ASN A 55 2.59 -15.71 1.23
CA ASN A 55 1.72 -16.49 0.34
C ASN A 55 0.81 -17.45 1.12
N GLU A 56 1.35 -18.14 2.12
CA GLU A 56 0.58 -19.06 2.96
C GLU A 56 -0.48 -18.33 3.78
N ILE A 57 -0.13 -17.17 4.35
CA ILE A 57 -1.08 -16.33 5.09
C ILE A 57 -2.21 -15.85 4.16
N ILE A 58 -1.88 -15.29 2.99
CA ILE A 58 -2.87 -14.84 2.01
C ILE A 58 -3.78 -16.00 1.59
N SER A 59 -3.19 -17.15 1.23
CA SER A 59 -3.94 -18.34 0.83
C SER A 59 -4.90 -18.83 1.90
N SER A 60 -4.45 -18.83 3.16
CA SER A 60 -5.27 -19.23 4.31
C SER A 60 -6.46 -18.29 4.48
N TYR A 61 -6.25 -16.98 4.39
CA TYR A 61 -7.32 -16.00 4.53
C TYR A 61 -8.30 -15.99 3.35
N LEU A 62 -7.80 -16.16 2.12
CA LEU A 62 -8.67 -16.31 0.94
C LEU A 62 -9.53 -17.58 1.03
N SER A 63 -8.96 -18.68 1.56
CA SER A 63 -9.68 -19.95 1.75
C SER A 63 -10.83 -19.84 2.76
N GLU A 64 -10.68 -18.96 3.77
CA GLU A 64 -11.74 -18.64 4.74
C GLU A 64 -12.77 -17.61 4.20
N GLY A 65 -12.68 -17.23 2.92
CA GLY A 65 -13.57 -16.25 2.28
C GLY A 65 -13.19 -14.79 2.53
N GLY A 66 -11.97 -14.53 3.02
CA GLY A 66 -11.43 -13.18 3.19
C GLY A 66 -11.08 -12.51 1.85
N GLN A 67 -10.83 -11.21 1.91
CA GLN A 67 -10.28 -10.43 0.80
C GLN A 67 -8.86 -9.98 1.12
N CYS A 68 -7.99 -9.99 0.12
CA CYS A 68 -6.57 -9.62 0.28
C CYS A 68 -6.16 -8.61 -0.79
N TRP A 69 -5.64 -7.47 -0.36
CA TRP A 69 -4.97 -6.50 -1.23
C TRP A 69 -3.49 -6.49 -0.91
N VAL A 70 -2.66 -6.57 -1.94
CA VAL A 70 -1.20 -6.67 -1.80
C VAL A 70 -0.54 -5.56 -2.59
N ILE A 71 0.23 -4.72 -1.90
CA ILE A 71 1.10 -3.71 -2.52
C ILE A 71 2.50 -4.30 -2.62
N ASP A 72 2.97 -4.52 -3.85
CA ASP A 72 4.24 -5.19 -4.10
C ASP A 72 5.04 -4.53 -5.22
N VAL A 73 6.30 -4.20 -4.92
CA VAL A 73 7.24 -3.60 -5.87
C VAL A 73 7.96 -4.67 -6.71
N GLY A 74 8.07 -5.91 -6.20
CA GLY A 74 8.92 -6.95 -6.79
C GLY A 74 8.18 -8.03 -7.57
N ARG A 75 6.86 -7.93 -7.72
CA ARG A 75 5.99 -8.95 -8.34
C ARG A 75 6.15 -10.36 -7.75
N SER A 76 6.52 -10.43 -6.48
CA SER A 76 6.60 -11.67 -5.70
C SER A 76 5.27 -12.41 -5.61
N TYR A 77 4.14 -11.70 -5.72
CA TYR A 77 2.79 -12.24 -5.53
C TYR A 77 1.95 -12.33 -6.81
N GLU A 78 2.49 -11.95 -7.98
CA GLU A 78 1.78 -11.97 -9.27
C GLU A 78 1.22 -13.36 -9.59
N LYS A 79 2.06 -14.40 -9.46
CA LYS A 79 1.63 -15.80 -9.64
C LYS A 79 0.55 -16.25 -8.66
N LEU A 80 0.60 -15.76 -7.42
CA LEU A 80 -0.42 -16.09 -6.43
C LEU A 80 -1.77 -15.46 -6.82
N CYS A 81 -1.72 -14.21 -7.27
CA CYS A 81 -2.88 -13.50 -7.79
C CYS A 81 -3.51 -14.27 -8.96
N GLU A 82 -2.71 -14.73 -9.93
CA GLU A 82 -3.18 -15.56 -11.04
C GLU A 82 -3.82 -16.88 -10.58
N VAL A 83 -3.24 -17.56 -9.60
CA VAL A 83 -3.78 -18.85 -9.07
C VAL A 83 -5.15 -18.69 -8.43
N TYR A 84 -5.43 -17.53 -7.84
CA TYR A 84 -6.71 -17.22 -7.20
C TYR A 84 -7.66 -16.41 -8.11
N ASP A 85 -7.39 -16.35 -9.42
CA ASP A 85 -8.16 -15.55 -10.40
C ASP A 85 -8.34 -14.08 -9.96
N GLY A 86 -7.33 -13.52 -9.28
CA GLY A 86 -7.32 -12.15 -8.78
C GLY A 86 -6.96 -11.12 -9.85
N GLU A 87 -7.14 -9.85 -9.50
CA GLU A 87 -6.78 -8.72 -10.37
C GLU A 87 -5.38 -8.20 -10.03
N PHE A 88 -4.46 -8.28 -11.01
CA PHE A 88 -3.11 -7.74 -10.88
C PHE A 88 -3.00 -6.36 -11.55
N LEU A 89 -3.01 -5.31 -10.74
CA LEU A 89 -2.85 -3.92 -11.20
C LEU A 89 -1.36 -3.56 -11.27
N GLN A 90 -0.84 -3.43 -12.48
CA GLN A 90 0.53 -2.97 -12.69
C GLN A 90 0.54 -1.50 -13.11
N PHE A 91 1.24 -0.64 -12.35
CA PHE A 91 1.53 0.73 -12.75
C PHE A 91 2.85 0.80 -13.50
N GLY A 92 2.84 1.29 -14.73
CA GLY A 92 4.03 1.45 -15.57
C GLY A 92 3.76 2.39 -16.74
N ARG A 93 4.80 2.77 -17.48
CA ARG A 93 4.64 3.67 -18.65
C ARG A 93 3.70 3.10 -19.71
N ASP A 94 3.67 1.78 -19.84
CA ASP A 94 2.82 1.07 -20.79
C ASP A 94 1.50 0.56 -20.17
N SER A 95 1.25 0.83 -18.87
CA SER A 95 -0.02 0.45 -18.26
C SER A 95 -1.11 1.45 -18.63
N GLY A 96 -2.25 0.97 -19.11
CA GLY A 96 -3.44 1.80 -19.36
C GLY A 96 -4.15 2.28 -18.09
N ILE A 97 -3.63 1.94 -16.90
CA ILE A 97 -4.24 2.29 -15.61
C ILE A 97 -3.59 3.58 -15.10
N CYS A 98 -4.42 4.60 -14.92
CA CYS A 98 -4.05 5.86 -14.27
C CYS A 98 -5.05 6.13 -13.15
N LEU A 99 -4.55 6.45 -11.96
CA LEU A 99 -5.40 6.81 -10.82
C LEU A 99 -5.35 8.31 -10.63
N ASN A 100 -6.53 8.95 -10.70
CA ASN A 100 -6.67 10.35 -10.32
C ASN A 100 -6.99 10.45 -8.82
N PRO A 101 -6.08 10.95 -7.96
CA PRO A 101 -6.35 11.03 -6.53
C PRO A 101 -7.48 12.00 -6.19
N PHE A 102 -7.79 12.96 -7.06
CA PHE A 102 -8.85 13.95 -6.85
C PHE A 102 -10.26 13.39 -7.07
N GLU A 103 -10.39 12.28 -7.80
CA GLU A 103 -11.70 11.71 -8.16
C GLU A 103 -12.45 11.15 -6.94
N ILE A 104 -11.69 10.64 -5.95
CA ILE A 104 -12.22 9.98 -4.75
C ILE A 104 -12.47 10.92 -3.56
N VAL A 105 -12.11 12.20 -3.68
CA VAL A 105 -12.20 13.17 -2.57
C VAL A 105 -13.65 13.50 -2.27
N GLU A 106 -14.05 13.38 -1.01
CA GLU A 106 -15.40 13.71 -0.55
C GLU A 106 -15.46 15.08 0.14
N ASP A 107 -14.52 15.34 1.04
CA ASP A 107 -14.36 16.63 1.71
C ASP A 107 -12.93 17.13 1.56
N TYR A 108 -12.75 18.12 0.69
CA TYR A 108 -11.43 18.68 0.44
C TYR A 108 -10.84 19.37 1.66
N ASP A 109 -11.63 20.05 2.49
CA ASP A 109 -11.07 20.79 3.62
C ASP A 109 -10.55 19.81 4.70
N GLU A 110 -11.16 18.62 4.83
CA GLU A 110 -10.65 17.53 5.69
C GLU A 110 -9.47 16.77 5.05
N GLU A 111 -9.47 16.58 3.73
CA GLU A 111 -8.50 15.73 3.02
C GLU A 111 -7.30 16.51 2.42
N ALA A 112 -7.33 17.86 2.45
CA ALA A 112 -6.34 18.71 1.79
C ALA A 112 -4.90 18.38 2.17
N ASP A 113 -4.63 18.12 3.44
CA ASP A 113 -3.27 17.84 3.91
C ASP A 113 -2.75 16.49 3.40
N VAL A 114 -3.63 15.49 3.26
CA VAL A 114 -3.29 14.18 2.67
C VAL A 114 -3.01 14.34 1.18
N LEU A 115 -3.88 15.07 0.46
CA LEU A 115 -3.71 15.33 -0.97
C LEU A 115 -2.42 16.11 -1.25
N VAL A 116 -2.15 17.16 -0.49
CA VAL A 116 -0.93 17.95 -0.62
C VAL A 116 0.31 17.11 -0.27
N GLY A 117 0.23 16.26 0.75
CA GLY A 117 1.29 15.31 1.08
C GLY A 117 1.59 14.33 -0.06
N LEU A 118 0.56 13.79 -0.70
CA LEU A 118 0.70 12.94 -1.88
C LEU A 118 1.37 13.69 -3.03
N LEU A 119 0.88 14.89 -3.37
CA LEU A 119 1.44 15.74 -4.42
C LEU A 119 2.90 16.10 -4.14
N ALA A 120 3.26 16.38 -2.89
CA ALA A 120 4.62 16.67 -2.48
C ALA A 120 5.54 15.46 -2.66
N ALA A 121 5.09 14.26 -2.28
CA ALA A 121 5.83 13.01 -2.49
C ALA A 121 6.05 12.71 -3.98
N MET A 122 5.08 13.06 -4.84
CA MET A 122 5.21 12.95 -6.29
C MET A 122 6.18 13.99 -6.88
N ALA A 123 6.12 15.24 -6.42
CA ALA A 123 6.92 16.34 -6.93
C ALA A 123 8.39 16.27 -6.48
N ALA A 124 8.65 15.77 -5.26
CA ALA A 124 9.97 15.75 -4.66
C ALA A 124 10.24 14.41 -3.94
N PRO A 125 10.40 13.31 -4.70
CA PRO A 125 10.49 11.96 -4.14
C PRO A 125 11.77 11.70 -3.32
N THR A 126 12.82 12.51 -3.50
CA THR A 126 14.12 12.34 -2.86
C THR A 126 14.48 13.46 -1.88
N GLN A 127 13.79 14.60 -1.93
CA GLN A 127 14.09 15.78 -1.12
C GLN A 127 12.79 16.41 -0.64
N SER A 128 12.72 16.77 0.64
CA SER A 128 11.56 17.49 1.15
C SER A 128 11.45 18.90 0.55
N LEU A 129 10.22 19.32 0.26
CA LEU A 129 9.92 20.70 -0.09
C LEU A 129 10.20 21.63 1.10
N THR A 130 10.64 22.86 0.82
CA THR A 130 10.72 23.91 1.83
C THR A 130 9.32 24.36 2.28
N ASP A 131 9.20 24.97 3.46
CA ASP A 131 7.92 25.49 3.97
C ASP A 131 7.24 26.45 2.98
N PHE A 132 8.03 27.27 2.29
CA PHE A 132 7.54 28.18 1.26
C PHE A 132 6.98 27.43 0.05
N GLN A 133 7.70 26.40 -0.44
CA GLN A 133 7.23 25.57 -1.55
C GLN A 133 5.97 24.78 -1.18
N MET A 134 5.91 24.26 0.04
CA MET A 134 4.75 23.56 0.56
C MET A 134 3.52 24.49 0.67
N ALA A 135 3.70 25.70 1.20
CA ALA A 135 2.64 26.70 1.29
C ALA A 135 2.12 27.10 -0.11
N ASN A 136 3.02 27.25 -1.09
CA ASN A 136 2.62 27.55 -2.46
C ASN A 136 1.87 26.37 -3.10
N LEU A 137 2.35 25.14 -2.94
CA LEU A 137 1.67 23.93 -3.40
C LEU A 137 0.25 23.86 -2.84
N LYS A 138 0.08 24.00 -1.52
CA LYS A 138 -1.24 23.98 -0.87
C LYS A 138 -2.19 25.05 -1.41
N ARG A 139 -1.69 26.27 -1.62
CA ARG A 139 -2.47 27.38 -2.18
C ARG A 139 -2.92 27.08 -3.61
N GLN A 140 -2.00 26.68 -4.49
CA GLN A 140 -2.31 26.38 -5.89
C GLN A 140 -3.28 25.20 -6.00
N THR A 141 -3.10 24.15 -5.20
CA THR A 141 -4.02 23.01 -5.17
C THR A 141 -5.43 23.44 -4.77
N ARG A 142 -5.58 24.32 -3.76
CA ARG A 142 -6.90 24.84 -3.35
C ARG A 142 -7.56 25.67 -4.46
N GLU A 143 -6.82 26.58 -5.07
CA GLU A 143 -7.34 27.42 -6.16
C GLU A 143 -7.77 26.60 -7.38
N LEU A 144 -7.09 25.50 -7.68
CA LEU A 144 -7.47 24.56 -8.74
C LEU A 144 -8.67 23.71 -8.34
N TRP A 145 -8.72 23.25 -7.09
CA TRP A 145 -9.85 22.49 -6.56
C TRP A 145 -11.15 23.29 -6.62
N GLU A 146 -11.13 24.57 -6.24
CA GLU A 146 -12.29 25.46 -6.32
C GLU A 146 -12.83 25.62 -7.76
N LYS A 147 -11.98 25.43 -8.78
CA LYS A 147 -12.36 25.55 -10.20
C LYS A 147 -12.79 24.23 -10.82
N LYS A 148 -12.14 23.12 -10.45
CA LYS A 148 -12.27 21.83 -11.14
C LYS A 148 -12.89 20.72 -10.28
N GLY A 149 -12.84 20.84 -8.96
CA GLY A 149 -13.25 19.80 -8.02
C GLY A 149 -12.62 18.45 -8.39
N ARG A 150 -13.44 17.39 -8.39
CA ARG A 150 -13.03 16.02 -8.72
C ARG A 150 -12.49 15.82 -10.14
N ALA A 151 -12.73 16.76 -11.06
CA ALA A 151 -12.18 16.71 -12.41
C ALA A 151 -10.74 17.26 -12.51
N MET A 152 -10.19 17.74 -11.39
CA MET A 152 -8.79 18.18 -11.30
C MET A 152 -7.84 17.02 -11.58
N LEU A 153 -6.73 17.30 -12.25
CA LEU A 153 -5.65 16.35 -12.52
C LEU A 153 -4.35 16.79 -11.84
N VAL A 154 -3.43 15.84 -11.62
CA VAL A 154 -2.08 16.14 -11.13
C VAL A 154 -1.34 17.05 -12.13
N ASP A 155 -1.58 16.88 -13.42
CA ASP A 155 -1.01 17.73 -14.48
C ASP A 155 -1.43 19.19 -14.33
N ASP A 156 -2.66 19.47 -13.86
CA ASP A 156 -3.12 20.84 -13.62
C ASP A 156 -2.28 21.53 -12.55
N VAL A 157 -1.94 20.80 -11.48
CA VAL A 157 -1.06 21.29 -10.41
C VAL A 157 0.33 21.54 -10.95
N ALA A 158 0.88 20.59 -11.72
CA ALA A 158 2.20 20.71 -12.32
C ALA A 158 2.30 21.91 -13.28
N GLU A 159 1.28 22.14 -14.10
CA GLU A 159 1.20 23.29 -15.01
C GLU A 159 1.08 24.61 -14.25
N ALA A 160 0.19 24.68 -13.24
CA ALA A 160 0.03 25.87 -12.42
C ALA A 160 1.33 26.26 -11.71
N LEU A 161 2.07 25.28 -11.18
CA LEU A 161 3.35 25.53 -10.52
C LEU A 161 4.47 25.94 -11.49
N LYS A 162 4.50 25.39 -12.71
CA LYS A 162 5.48 25.79 -13.74
C LYS A 162 5.24 27.20 -14.27
N ASN A 163 3.97 27.60 -14.39
CA ASN A 163 3.59 28.92 -14.90
C ASN A 163 3.62 30.02 -13.83
N HIS A 164 3.74 29.65 -12.56
CA HIS A 164 3.91 30.60 -11.47
C HIS A 164 5.37 31.08 -11.47
N GLU A 165 5.61 32.34 -11.85
CA GLU A 165 6.94 32.96 -11.75
C GLU A 165 7.45 32.83 -10.31
N ASP A 166 8.63 32.21 -10.17
CA ASP A 166 9.38 32.21 -8.92
C ASP A 166 9.90 33.65 -8.74
N ARG A 167 9.28 34.43 -7.84
CA ARG A 167 9.79 35.75 -7.47
C ARG A 167 11.08 35.56 -6.67
N ARG A 168 12.16 35.25 -7.37
CA ARG A 168 13.54 35.34 -6.88
C ARG A 168 14.26 36.46 -7.63
#